data_AF-G0PAH7-F1
#
_entry.id   AF-G0PAH7-F1
#
_cell.length_a   1.000
_cell.length_b   1.000
_cell.length_c   1.000
_cell.angle_alpha   90.00
_cell.angle_beta   90.00
_cell.angle_gamma   90.00
#
_symmetry.space_group_name_H-M   'P 1'
#
loop_
_entity.id
_entity.type
_entity.pdbx_description
1 polymer ?
#
loop_
_entity_poly.entity_id
_entity_poly.type
_entity_poly.pdbx_seq_one_letter_code
_entity_poly.pdbx_strand_id
1 'polypeptide(L)'
;MRSTEKILSLGLNNQIGFDEHIFNETSHCTLFGADLNVQEKYTKMNGKLFSGRIPDQLPISEIMKKSGKKSVELMKIDIEGGEFTGLEPFIKEYPVCQIFIEIHGSPTKHLQMLQTIAKYKFRIFNVDVNPLCPLCCEYSLINEKCMEQFGITPLDIMIP
;
A
#
# COMPACT_ATOMS: atom_id res chain seq x y z
N MET A 1 -9.03 -3.86 -22.80
CA MET A 1 -8.13 -4.78 -22.06
C MET A 1 -7.97 -4.21 -20.66
N ARG A 2 -8.49 -4.87 -19.62
CA ARG A 2 -8.22 -4.47 -18.23
C ARG A 2 -6.71 -4.53 -18.01
N SER A 3 -6.15 -3.47 -17.41
CA SER A 3 -4.75 -3.49 -16.97
C SER A 3 -4.57 -4.69 -16.05
N THR A 4 -3.49 -5.46 -16.19
CA THR A 4 -3.12 -6.44 -15.16
C THR A 4 -3.01 -5.71 -13.83
N GLU A 5 -3.80 -6.13 -12.85
CA GLU A 5 -3.83 -5.51 -11.52
C GLU A 5 -2.42 -5.53 -10.90
N LYS A 6 -2.03 -4.42 -10.27
CA LYS A 6 -0.65 -4.20 -9.79
C LYS A 6 -0.67 -4.08 -8.28
N ILE A 7 -0.14 -5.10 -7.61
CA ILE A 7 -0.01 -5.10 -6.16
C ILE A 7 1.42 -4.71 -5.82
N LEU A 8 1.56 -3.76 -4.91
CA LEU A 8 2.82 -3.36 -4.31
C LEU A 8 2.71 -3.54 -2.79
N SER A 9 3.46 -4.49 -2.24
CA SER A 9 3.42 -4.81 -0.81
C SER A 9 4.78 -4.54 -0.18
N LEU A 10 4.78 -3.64 0.81
CA LEU A 10 5.98 -3.10 1.45
C LEU A 10 6.04 -3.56 2.90
N GLY A 11 7.19 -4.12 3.29
CA GLY A 11 7.46 -4.71 4.60
C GLY A 11 6.67 -5.99 4.83
N LEU A 12 6.91 -6.96 3.94
CA LEU A 12 6.16 -8.20 3.88
C LEU A 12 6.19 -9.02 5.19
N ASN A 13 7.33 -9.11 5.88
CA ASN A 13 7.55 -9.85 7.14
C ASN A 13 6.93 -11.27 7.19
N ASN A 14 6.99 -12.01 6.08
CA ASN A 14 6.30 -13.28 5.81
C ASN A 14 4.75 -13.27 5.88
N GLN A 15 4.13 -12.10 5.99
CA GLN A 15 2.69 -11.84 6.00
C GLN A 15 2.14 -11.57 4.58
N ILE A 16 2.26 -12.57 3.72
CA ILE A 16 1.87 -12.48 2.30
C ILE A 16 0.49 -13.06 1.99
N GLY A 17 -0.30 -13.42 3.00
CA GLY A 17 -1.58 -14.10 2.81
C GLY A 17 -2.58 -13.32 1.94
N PHE A 18 -2.62 -12.00 2.08
CA PHE A 18 -3.41 -11.15 1.19
C PHE A 18 -2.95 -11.25 -0.27
N ASP A 19 -1.65 -11.14 -0.51
CA ASP A 19 -1.03 -11.23 -1.84
C ASP A 19 -1.31 -12.60 -2.48
N GLU A 20 -1.19 -13.67 -1.69
CA GLU A 20 -1.52 -15.05 -2.09
C GLU A 20 -2.99 -15.20 -2.49
N HIS A 21 -3.91 -14.68 -1.66
CA HIS A 21 -5.34 -14.77 -1.94
C HIS A 21 -5.71 -14.00 -3.22
N ILE A 22 -5.29 -12.74 -3.37
CA ILE A 22 -5.60 -11.96 -4.57
C ILE A 22 -4.98 -12.59 -5.82
N PHE A 23 -3.74 -13.10 -5.73
CA PHE A 23 -3.10 -13.78 -6.84
C PHE A 23 -3.90 -15.00 -7.30
N ASN A 24 -4.37 -15.82 -6.37
CA ASN A 24 -5.16 -17.02 -6.67
C ASN A 24 -6.52 -16.70 -7.29
N GLU A 25 -7.18 -15.63 -6.84
CA GLU A 25 -8.50 -15.23 -7.37
C GLU A 25 -8.41 -14.57 -8.75
N THR A 26 -7.32 -13.87 -9.05
CA THR A 26 -7.21 -13.02 -10.26
C THR A 26 -6.39 -13.66 -11.38
N SER A 27 -5.50 -14.61 -11.06
CA SER A 27 -4.59 -15.34 -11.97
C SER A 27 -3.66 -14.48 -12.86
N HIS A 28 -3.76 -13.15 -12.80
CA HIS A 28 -3.15 -12.21 -13.77
C HIS A 28 -2.57 -10.94 -13.12
N CYS A 29 -2.51 -10.88 -11.79
CA CYS A 29 -1.87 -9.77 -11.07
C CYS A 29 -0.35 -9.76 -11.32
N THR A 30 0.24 -8.56 -11.46
CA THR A 30 1.69 -8.38 -11.29
C THR A 30 1.96 -8.04 -9.82
N LEU A 31 2.69 -8.90 -9.13
CA LEU A 31 3.05 -8.73 -7.72
C LEU A 31 4.45 -8.13 -7.56
N PHE A 32 4.55 -7.09 -6.74
CA PHE A 32 5.82 -6.48 -6.32
C PHE A 32 5.89 -6.47 -4.80
N GLY A 33 6.92 -7.10 -4.26
CA GLY A 33 7.16 -7.18 -2.82
C GLY A 33 8.46 -6.46 -2.47
N ALA A 34 8.52 -5.82 -1.31
CA ALA A 34 9.76 -5.26 -0.78
C ALA A 34 9.93 -5.56 0.70
N ASP A 35 11.09 -6.08 1.07
CA ASP A 35 11.45 -6.48 2.43
C ASP A 35 12.98 -6.61 2.56
N LEU A 36 13.53 -6.59 3.77
CA LEU A 36 14.91 -6.98 4.02
C LEU A 36 15.14 -8.47 3.72
N ASN A 37 14.20 -9.33 4.09
CA ASN A 37 14.36 -10.78 3.98
C ASN A 37 13.78 -11.31 2.65
N VAL A 38 14.50 -12.23 2.02
CA VAL A 38 14.03 -12.91 0.81
C VAL A 38 12.92 -13.89 1.19
N GLN A 39 11.78 -13.78 0.51
CA GLN A 39 10.62 -14.66 0.74
C GLN A 39 10.39 -15.55 -0.47
N GLU A 40 10.81 -16.82 -0.39
CA GLU A 40 10.68 -17.81 -1.48
C GLU A 40 9.24 -17.96 -1.97
N LYS A 41 8.26 -17.83 -1.06
CA LYS A 41 6.83 -17.92 -1.40
C LYS A 41 6.41 -16.85 -2.40
N TYR A 42 6.97 -15.64 -2.31
CA TYR A 42 6.67 -14.55 -3.25
C TYR A 42 7.14 -14.89 -4.68
N THR A 43 8.29 -15.55 -4.80
CA THR A 43 8.80 -16.04 -6.09
C THR A 43 7.93 -17.16 -6.68
N LYS A 44 7.34 -18.02 -5.84
CA LYS A 44 6.42 -19.08 -6.31
C LYS A 44 5.14 -18.53 -6.94
N MET A 45 4.72 -17.34 -6.55
CA MET A 45 3.61 -16.60 -7.18
C MET A 45 4.03 -15.79 -8.41
N ASN A 46 5.25 -16.00 -8.94
CA ASN A 46 5.83 -15.18 -9.99
C ASN A 46 5.92 -13.68 -9.62
N GLY A 47 5.97 -13.38 -8.31
CA GLY A 47 6.15 -12.04 -7.79
C GLY A 47 7.61 -11.59 -7.86
N LYS A 48 7.82 -10.29 -8.03
CA LYS A 48 9.15 -9.68 -8.05
C LYS A 48 9.44 -9.07 -6.69
N LEU A 49 10.51 -9.55 -6.05
CA LEU A 49 10.91 -9.11 -4.72
C LEU A 49 12.11 -8.17 -4.81
N PHE A 50 12.04 -7.06 -4.07
CA PHE A 50 13.11 -6.08 -3.94
C PHE A 50 13.63 -6.09 -2.51
N SER A 51 14.94 -6.25 -2.34
CA SER A 51 15.55 -6.27 -1.02
C SER A 51 15.98 -4.87 -0.59
N GLY A 52 15.57 -4.44 0.60
CA GLY A 52 16.05 -3.21 1.24
C GLY A 52 15.03 -2.58 2.18
N ARG A 53 15.54 -1.84 3.18
CA ARG A 53 14.72 -1.05 4.10
C ARG A 53 14.13 0.17 3.39
N ILE A 54 12.84 0.41 3.58
CA ILE A 54 12.12 1.56 3.02
C ILE A 54 12.03 2.66 4.09
N PRO A 55 12.23 3.94 3.73
CA PRO A 55 12.67 4.43 2.42
C PRO A 55 14.20 4.49 2.24
N ASP A 56 14.98 4.27 3.31
CA ASP A 56 16.41 4.63 3.36
C ASP A 56 17.29 3.91 2.32
N GLN A 57 17.11 2.61 2.15
CA GLN A 57 17.91 1.78 1.24
C GLN A 57 17.18 1.54 -0.09
N LEU A 58 15.84 1.53 -0.04
CA LEU A 58 14.98 1.25 -1.17
C LEU A 58 13.82 2.25 -1.20
N PRO A 59 13.99 3.40 -1.87
CA PRO A 59 12.89 4.30 -2.12
C PRO A 59 11.80 3.59 -2.95
N ILE A 60 10.53 3.84 -2.63
CA ILE A 60 9.39 3.19 -3.30
C ILE A 60 9.40 3.49 -4.82
N SER A 61 9.83 4.69 -5.21
CA SER A 61 9.98 5.07 -6.62
C SER A 61 10.99 4.22 -7.39
N GLU A 62 12.05 3.73 -6.75
CA GLU A 62 13.03 2.84 -7.40
C GLU A 62 12.41 1.48 -7.76
N ILE A 63 11.47 0.98 -6.95
CA ILE A 63 10.69 -0.23 -7.27
C ILE A 63 9.87 0.00 -8.54
N MET A 64 9.21 1.16 -8.67
CA MET A 64 8.42 1.52 -9.85
C MET A 64 9.28 1.66 -11.11
N LYS A 65 10.43 2.34 -11.01
CA LYS A 65 11.38 2.48 -12.13
C LYS A 65 11.89 1.13 -12.61
N LYS A 66 12.37 0.27 -11.70
CA LYS A 66 12.90 -1.06 -12.03
C LYS A 66 11.82 -1.99 -12.58
N SER A 67 10.57 -1.83 -12.16
CA SER A 67 9.44 -2.62 -12.66
C SER A 67 8.85 -2.09 -13.97
N GLY A 68 9.20 -0.85 -14.38
CA GLY A 68 8.62 -0.17 -15.54
C GLY A 68 7.14 0.19 -15.36
N LYS A 69 6.62 0.15 -14.13
CA LYS A 69 5.22 0.44 -13.84
C LYS A 69 5.01 1.93 -13.60
N LYS A 70 3.82 2.41 -13.97
CA LYS A 70 3.43 3.83 -13.88
C LYS A 70 2.32 4.10 -12.87
N SER A 71 1.75 3.06 -12.29
CA SER A 71 0.68 3.16 -11.31
C SER A 71 0.65 1.90 -10.45
N VAL A 72 0.06 2.03 -9.27
CA VAL A 72 -0.22 0.92 -8.36
C VAL A 72 -1.74 0.84 -8.15
N GLU A 73 -2.28 -0.36 -8.13
CA GLU A 73 -3.71 -0.56 -7.92
C GLU A 73 -4.02 -0.82 -6.45
N LEU A 74 -3.30 -1.78 -5.85
CA LEU A 74 -3.38 -2.11 -4.44
C LEU A 74 -1.99 -1.93 -3.82
N MET A 75 -1.87 -1.03 -2.85
CA MET A 75 -0.62 -0.77 -2.15
C MET A 75 -0.75 -1.18 -0.68
N LYS A 76 0.02 -2.15 -0.23
CA LYS A 76 0.13 -2.53 1.19
C LYS A 76 1.39 -1.93 1.81
N ILE A 77 1.28 -1.39 3.02
CA ILE A 77 2.37 -0.72 3.71
C ILE A 77 2.34 -1.08 5.19
N ASP A 78 3.38 -1.76 5.63
CA ASP A 78 3.71 -1.98 7.03
C ASP A 78 5.24 -1.96 7.08
N ILE A 79 5.84 -0.81 7.43
CA ILE A 79 7.30 -0.60 7.33
C ILE A 79 7.88 0.05 8.59
N GLU A 80 7.27 -0.21 9.74
CA GLU A 80 7.83 0.04 11.08
C GLU A 80 8.33 1.50 11.26
N GLY A 81 7.52 2.47 10.88
CA GLY A 81 7.81 3.91 10.98
C GLY A 81 8.32 4.54 9.67
N GLY A 82 8.67 3.74 8.66
CA GLY A 82 9.05 4.25 7.34
C GLY A 82 7.90 4.95 6.59
N GLU A 83 6.66 4.81 7.05
CA GLU A 83 5.47 5.36 6.42
C GLU A 83 5.53 6.89 6.34
N PHE A 84 6.00 7.54 7.41
CA PHE A 84 6.02 9.00 7.56
C PHE A 84 6.96 9.70 6.59
N THR A 85 7.92 8.99 6.01
CA THR A 85 8.92 9.55 5.11
C THR A 85 8.81 8.94 3.70
N GLY A 86 8.35 7.70 3.58
CA GLY A 86 8.27 6.99 2.31
C GLY A 86 7.01 7.31 1.48
N LEU A 87 5.85 7.48 2.12
CA LEU A 87 4.57 7.47 1.38
C LEU A 87 4.30 8.77 0.63
N GLU A 88 4.38 9.93 1.28
CA GLU A 88 3.98 11.20 0.65
C GLU A 88 4.76 11.51 -0.64
N PRO A 89 6.11 11.39 -0.67
CA PRO A 89 6.86 11.59 -1.91
C PRO A 89 6.40 10.65 -3.03
N PHE A 90 6.00 9.42 -2.68
CA PHE A 90 5.57 8.42 -3.64
C PHE A 90 4.21 8.72 -4.26
N ILE A 91 3.17 8.96 -3.45
CA ILE A 91 1.80 9.21 -3.94
C ILE A 91 1.65 10.56 -4.66
N LYS A 92 2.62 11.47 -4.47
CA LYS A 92 2.74 12.70 -5.24
C LYS A 92 3.19 12.45 -6.68
N GLU A 93 3.99 11.41 -6.92
CA GLU A 93 4.59 11.11 -8.24
C GLU A 93 3.81 10.00 -8.98
N TYR A 94 3.37 8.97 -8.27
CA TYR A 94 2.72 7.79 -8.86
C TYR A 94 1.24 7.70 -8.45
N PRO A 95 0.31 7.52 -9.41
CA PRO A 95 -1.07 7.20 -9.11
C PRO A 95 -1.19 5.87 -8.35
N VAL A 96 -1.96 5.89 -7.25
CA VAL A 96 -2.32 4.73 -6.45
C VAL A 96 -3.84 4.69 -6.28
N CYS A 97 -4.48 3.55 -6.51
CA CYS A 97 -5.93 3.43 -6.32
C CYS A 97 -6.32 3.14 -4.88
N GLN A 98 -5.78 2.08 -4.27
CA GLN A 98 -6.07 1.72 -2.88
C GLN A 98 -4.78 1.62 -2.06
N ILE A 99 -4.83 2.12 -0.83
CA ILE A 99 -3.75 2.05 0.16
C ILE A 99 -4.29 1.29 1.37
N PHE A 100 -3.55 0.25 1.77
CA PHE A 100 -3.73 -0.49 3.01
C PHE A 100 -2.48 -0.25 3.83
N ILE A 101 -2.58 0.51 4.91
CA ILE A 101 -1.42 0.99 5.66
C ILE A 101 -1.60 0.74 7.16
N GLU A 102 -0.62 0.09 7.78
CA GLU A 102 -0.44 0.14 9.24
C GLU A 102 0.42 1.36 9.58
N ILE A 103 -0.15 2.28 10.36
CA ILE A 103 0.58 3.45 10.83
C ILE A 103 1.18 3.12 12.21
N HIS A 104 2.49 3.26 12.33
CA HIS A 104 3.26 3.01 13.56
C HIS A 104 3.56 4.32 14.31
N GLY A 105 2.72 4.75 15.26
CA GLY A 105 3.04 5.95 16.04
C GLY A 105 2.00 6.43 17.05
N SER A 106 2.23 7.63 17.59
CA SER A 106 1.26 8.25 18.51
C SER A 106 0.01 8.71 17.76
N PRO A 107 -1.14 8.91 18.43
CA PRO A 107 -2.36 9.44 17.79
C PRO A 107 -2.13 10.72 16.98
N THR A 108 -1.23 11.60 17.43
CA THR A 108 -0.84 12.81 16.68
C THR A 108 -0.16 12.48 15.36
N LYS A 109 0.71 11.46 15.34
CA LYS A 109 1.37 10.97 14.12
C LYS A 109 0.37 10.35 13.15
N HIS A 110 -0.62 9.62 13.65
CA HIS A 110 -1.72 9.09 12.84
C HIS A 110 -2.49 10.22 12.18
N LEU A 111 -2.91 11.23 12.95
CA LEU A 111 -3.63 12.38 12.42
C LEU A 111 -2.83 13.10 11.32
N GLN A 112 -1.54 13.35 11.55
CA GLN A 112 -0.66 13.98 10.56
C GLN A 112 -0.61 13.18 9.26
N MET A 113 -0.44 11.86 9.37
CA MET A 113 -0.34 10.97 8.23
C MET A 113 -1.66 10.89 7.44
N LEU A 114 -2.80 10.75 8.14
CA LEU A 114 -4.13 10.71 7.53
C LEU A 114 -4.46 12.04 6.84
N GLN A 115 -4.14 13.18 7.46
CA GLN A 115 -4.28 14.50 6.82
C GLN A 115 -3.42 14.62 5.56
N THR A 116 -2.19 14.09 5.60
CA THR A 116 -1.33 14.05 4.42
C THR A 116 -1.95 13.21 3.31
N ILE A 117 -2.42 12.00 3.60
CA ILE A 117 -3.07 11.12 2.60
C ILE A 117 -4.35 11.77 2.04
N ALA A 118 -5.16 12.42 2.88
CA ALA A 118 -6.39 13.11 2.48
C ALA A 118 -6.15 14.24 1.46
N LYS A 119 -5.01 14.95 1.51
CA LYS A 119 -4.63 15.96 0.50
C LYS A 119 -4.58 15.39 -0.92
N TYR A 120 -4.29 14.09 -1.05
CA TYR A 120 -4.22 13.37 -2.33
C TYR A 120 -5.54 12.68 -2.71
N LYS A 121 -6.67 13.08 -2.10
CA LYS A 121 -8.03 12.62 -2.42
C LYS A 121 -8.27 11.14 -2.16
N PHE A 122 -7.68 10.64 -1.07
CA PHE A 122 -8.01 9.32 -0.54
C PHE A 122 -9.08 9.44 0.55
N ARG A 123 -10.00 8.47 0.57
CA ARG A 123 -11.06 8.33 1.57
C ARG A 123 -10.88 7.04 2.34
N ILE A 124 -11.01 7.10 3.66
CA ILE A 124 -10.97 5.93 4.53
C ILE A 124 -12.28 5.15 4.33
N PHE A 125 -12.17 3.82 4.15
CA PHE A 125 -13.32 2.92 4.13
C PHE A 125 -13.22 1.79 5.15
N ASN A 126 -12.06 1.57 5.76
CA ASN A 126 -11.87 0.63 6.87
C ASN A 126 -10.81 1.15 7.85
N VAL A 127 -11.01 0.86 9.13
CA VAL A 127 -10.07 1.13 10.22
C VAL A 127 -10.04 -0.11 11.10
N ASP A 128 -8.86 -0.66 11.33
CA ASP A 128 -8.66 -1.80 12.23
C ASP A 128 -7.59 -1.47 13.27
N VAL A 129 -7.90 -1.71 14.54
CA VAL A 129 -6.99 -1.39 15.65
C VAL A 129 -6.17 -2.62 15.94
N ASN A 130 -4.84 -2.50 15.96
CA ASN A 130 -3.97 -3.61 16.30
C ASN A 130 -3.97 -3.83 17.83
N PRO A 131 -4.56 -4.93 18.36
CA PRO A 131 -4.63 -5.15 19.79
C PRO A 131 -3.27 -5.49 20.42
N LEU A 132 -2.29 -5.89 19.61
CA LEU A 132 -0.94 -6.26 20.04
C LEU A 132 0.05 -5.09 19.95
N CYS A 133 -0.29 -4.04 19.21
CA CYS A 133 0.47 -2.80 19.13
C CYS A 133 -0.42 -1.61 19.50
N PRO A 134 -0.34 -1.10 20.76
CA PRO A 134 -1.15 0.04 21.22
C PRO A 134 -0.90 1.36 20.47
N LEU A 135 0.18 1.42 19.69
CA LEU A 135 0.57 2.55 18.86
C LEU A 135 0.42 2.26 17.36
N CYS A 136 -0.25 1.16 16.99
CA CYS A 136 -0.46 0.79 15.59
C CYS A 136 -1.95 0.72 15.26
N CYS A 137 -2.29 1.10 14.04
CA CYS A 137 -3.64 1.01 13.51
C CYS A 137 -3.56 0.90 12.00
N GLU A 138 -4.37 -0.01 11.45
CA GLU A 138 -4.50 -0.24 10.04
C GLU A 138 -5.62 0.63 9.45
N TYR A 139 -5.34 1.22 8.31
CA TYR A 139 -6.30 2.02 7.55
C TYR A 139 -6.38 1.48 6.13
N SER A 140 -7.59 1.33 5.61
CA SER A 140 -7.81 1.08 4.19
C SER A 140 -8.45 2.30 3.56
N LEU A 141 -7.81 2.78 2.49
CA LEU A 141 -8.17 4.01 1.82
C LEU A 141 -8.28 3.80 0.32
N ILE A 142 -9.21 4.51 -0.32
CA ILE A 142 -9.37 4.52 -1.77
C ILE A 142 -9.29 5.94 -2.33
N ASN A 143 -8.60 6.11 -3.45
CA ASN A 143 -8.57 7.36 -4.20
C ASN A 143 -9.93 7.60 -4.86
N GLU A 144 -10.47 8.81 -4.75
CA GLU A 144 -11.75 9.20 -5.37
C GLU A 144 -11.81 8.85 -6.87
N LYS A 145 -10.69 9.00 -7.59
CA LYS A 145 -10.61 8.70 -9.02
C LYS A 145 -10.80 7.23 -9.36
N CYS A 146 -10.62 6.32 -8.41
CA CYS A 146 -10.78 4.89 -8.61
C CYS A 146 -12.11 4.35 -8.05
N MET A 147 -12.91 5.17 -7.35
CA MET A 147 -14.16 4.71 -6.74
C MET A 147 -15.13 4.10 -7.76
N GLU A 148 -15.28 4.73 -8.94
CA GLU A 148 -16.14 4.21 -10.02
C GLU A 148 -15.69 2.81 -10.47
N GLN A 149 -14.37 2.60 -10.63
CA GLN A 149 -13.81 1.31 -11.04
C GLN A 149 -14.18 0.18 -10.07
N PHE A 150 -14.23 0.49 -8.77
CA PHE A 150 -14.56 -0.46 -7.72
C PHE A 150 -16.04 -0.43 -7.31
N GLY A 151 -16.90 0.28 -8.05
CA GLY A 151 -18.34 0.35 -7.79
C GLY A 151 -18.69 1.03 -6.45
N ILE A 152 -17.82 1.92 -5.94
CA ILE A 152 -17.98 2.53 -4.62
C ILE A 152 -18.86 3.77 -4.70
N THR A 153 -19.85 3.82 -3.81
CA THR A 153 -20.68 5.02 -3.59
C THR A 153 -20.23 5.72 -2.30
N PRO A 154 -19.81 7.00 -2.34
CA PRO A 154 -19.45 7.73 -1.13
C PRO A 154 -20.66 7.92 -0.21
N LEU A 155 -20.49 7.65 1.09
CA LEU A 155 -21.51 7.90 2.11
C LEU A 155 -21.58 9.38 2.54
N ASP A 156 -20.50 10.13 2.32
CA ASP A 156 -20.42 11.58 2.59
C ASP A 156 -19.63 12.26 1.46
N ILE A 157 -19.98 13.49 1.13
CA ILE A 157 -19.34 14.29 0.08
C ILE A 157 -18.15 15.06 0.66
N MET A 158 -18.13 15.36 1.97
CA MET A 158 -17.06 16.13 2.60
C MET A 158 -15.86 15.28 2.99
N ILE A 159 -14.66 15.76 2.64
CA ILE A 159 -13.38 15.27 3.20
C ILE A 159 -12.96 16.31 4.25
N PRO A 160 -12.90 15.98 5.56
CA PRO A 160 -12.50 16.90 6.61
C PRO A 160 -11.09 17.48 6.43
#